data_AF-A0A8H5FMF8-F1
#
_entry.id   AF-A0A8H5FMF8-F1
#
_cell.length_a   1.000
_cell.length_b   1.000
_cell.length_c   1.000
_cell.angle_alpha   90.00
_cell.angle_beta   90.00
_cell.angle_gamma   90.00
#
_symmetry.space_group_name_H-M   'P 1'
#
loop_
_entity.id
_entity.type
_entity.pdbx_description
1 polymer ?
#
loop_
_entity_poly.entity_id
_entity_poly.type
_entity_poly.pdbx_seq_one_letter_code
_entity_poly.pdbx_strand_id
1 'polypeptide(L)'
;MGQAVKNEPFEEDGHFRNSVFWRVLKEDFFDVAFHAAREADPNAKLYLNEYNLDYAGPKIDALLALVDRLQKRGVPIDGIGSQAHLTLGKAGSVPAQLLRLAATGLDIALTELDIRIPRPVTDAKLVQQQAEYEMVVKACVDIPNCIGITLWGVSDRNSWVNATLPQFESPLLWDKDYKRKAAYRGLEVLLA
;
A
#
# COMPACT_ATOMS: atom_id res chain seq x y z
N MET A 1 -9.47 -11.48 -7.04
CA MET A 1 -9.10 -10.06 -6.82
C MET A 1 -9.95 -9.54 -5.67
N GLY A 2 -9.33 -8.90 -4.68
CA GLY A 2 -10.05 -8.28 -3.56
C GLY A 2 -10.62 -6.92 -3.92
N GLN A 3 -11.65 -6.47 -3.20
CA GLN A 3 -12.26 -5.15 -3.32
C GLN A 3 -11.89 -4.30 -2.10
N ALA A 4 -11.36 -3.10 -2.34
CA ALA A 4 -11.24 -2.09 -1.29
C ALA A 4 -12.64 -1.58 -0.94
N VAL A 5 -13.14 -1.93 0.25
CA VAL A 5 -14.45 -1.47 0.74
C VAL A 5 -14.36 -0.03 1.24
N LYS A 6 -13.23 0.32 1.85
CA LYS A 6 -12.91 1.70 2.22
C LYS A 6 -11.44 2.01 1.91
N ASN A 7 -11.25 3.07 1.12
CA ASN A 7 -9.96 3.68 0.86
C ASN A 7 -9.73 4.89 1.79
N GLU A 8 -8.52 4.98 2.33
CA GLU A 8 -7.97 6.15 3.05
C GLU A 8 -8.84 6.66 4.20
N PRO A 9 -9.13 5.83 5.22
CA PRO A 9 -9.91 6.25 6.37
C PRO A 9 -9.21 7.26 7.29
N PHE A 10 -7.88 7.40 7.26
CA PHE A 10 -7.14 8.20 8.24
C PHE A 10 -6.45 9.44 7.66
N GLU A 11 -6.37 10.50 8.47
CA GLU A 11 -5.42 11.60 8.30
C GLU A 11 -4.01 11.18 8.75
N GLU A 12 -3.00 12.02 8.49
CA GLU A 12 -1.59 11.73 8.84
C GLU A 12 -1.34 11.54 10.34
N ASP A 13 -2.16 12.11 11.20
CA ASP A 13 -2.05 12.01 12.65
C ASP A 13 -2.82 10.81 13.25
N GLY A 14 -3.40 9.96 12.39
CA GLY A 14 -4.15 8.78 12.81
C GLY A 14 -5.61 9.05 13.21
N HIS A 15 -6.08 10.31 13.17
CA HIS A 15 -7.51 10.57 13.30
C HIS A 15 -8.26 10.17 12.02
N PHE A 16 -9.54 9.83 12.17
CA PHE A 16 -10.39 9.56 11.01
C PHE A 16 -10.54 10.80 10.13
N ARG A 17 -10.36 10.59 8.82
CA ARG A 17 -10.55 11.60 7.79
C ARG A 17 -11.95 12.20 7.87
N ASN A 18 -12.03 13.53 7.83
CA ASN A 18 -13.30 14.25 7.88
C ASN A 18 -14.10 14.10 6.58
N SER A 19 -14.80 12.98 6.44
CA SER A 19 -15.65 12.64 5.30
C SER A 19 -17.14 12.77 5.67
N VAL A 20 -18.00 12.85 4.66
CA VAL A 20 -19.46 12.82 4.89
C VAL A 20 -19.88 11.56 5.66
N PHE A 21 -19.29 10.41 5.34
CA PHE A 21 -19.55 9.15 6.01
C PHE A 21 -19.15 9.21 7.49
N TRP A 22 -17.94 9.70 7.80
CA TRP A 22 -17.49 9.86 9.18
C TRP A 22 -18.35 10.87 9.96
N ARG A 23 -18.82 11.95 9.34
CA ARG A 23 -19.68 12.93 10.02
C ARG A 23 -21.04 12.36 10.40
N VAL A 24 -21.60 11.49 9.57
CA VAL A 24 -22.97 10.96 9.75
C VAL A 24 -22.98 9.66 10.54
N LEU A 25 -22.13 8.69 10.17
CA LEU A 25 -22.14 7.32 10.68
C LEU A 25 -20.99 7.03 11.64
N LYS A 26 -19.97 7.90 11.72
CA LYS A 26 -18.77 7.66 12.53
C LYS A 26 -18.13 6.30 12.17
N GLU A 27 -17.78 5.50 13.17
CA GLU A 27 -17.16 4.20 12.97
C GLU A 27 -18.16 3.15 12.47
N ASP A 28 -19.47 3.32 12.73
CA ASP A 28 -20.52 2.39 12.25
C ASP A 28 -20.55 2.31 10.71
N PHE A 29 -19.98 3.29 10.02
CA PHE A 29 -19.76 3.25 8.58
C PHE A 29 -19.03 1.96 8.14
N PHE A 30 -18.01 1.52 8.89
CA PHE A 30 -17.24 0.33 8.51
C PHE A 30 -18.08 -0.93 8.63
N ASP A 31 -18.82 -1.09 9.73
CA ASP A 31 -19.73 -2.21 9.95
C ASP A 31 -20.76 -2.28 8.80
N VAL A 32 -21.43 -1.15 8.50
CA VAL A 32 -22.44 -1.08 7.41
C VAL A 32 -21.81 -1.41 6.05
N ALA A 33 -20.67 -0.79 5.71
CA ALA A 33 -20.07 -0.94 4.38
C ALA A 33 -19.56 -2.36 4.13
N PHE A 34 -18.89 -2.98 5.11
CA PHE A 34 -18.35 -4.33 4.96
C PHE A 34 -19.45 -5.39 4.96
N HIS A 35 -20.49 -5.26 5.80
CA HIS A 35 -21.62 -6.18 5.75
C HIS A 35 -22.39 -6.07 4.43
N ALA A 36 -22.63 -4.85 3.94
CA ALA A 36 -23.29 -4.65 2.64
C ALA A 36 -22.46 -5.23 1.48
N ALA A 37 -21.14 -5.03 1.49
CA ALA A 37 -20.25 -5.62 0.48
C ALA A 37 -20.27 -7.16 0.53
N ARG A 38 -20.24 -7.75 1.73
CA ARG A 38 -20.33 -9.21 1.90
C ARG A 38 -21.67 -9.78 1.45
N GLU A 39 -22.77 -9.07 1.71
CA GLU A 39 -24.10 -9.48 1.28
C GLU A 39 -24.22 -9.46 -0.25
N ALA A 40 -23.64 -8.44 -0.90
CA ALA A 40 -23.65 -8.31 -2.34
C ALA A 40 -22.79 -9.35 -3.07
N ASP A 41 -21.62 -9.70 -2.53
CA ASP A 41 -20.78 -10.78 -3.03
C ASP A 41 -20.11 -11.55 -1.86
N PRO A 42 -20.66 -12.72 -1.48
CA PRO A 42 -20.10 -13.55 -0.41
C PRO A 42 -18.68 -14.06 -0.68
N ASN A 43 -18.22 -14.09 -1.93
CA ASN A 43 -16.92 -14.64 -2.31
C ASN A 43 -15.84 -13.56 -2.49
N ALA A 44 -16.22 -12.28 -2.57
CA ALA A 44 -15.26 -11.19 -2.67
C ALA A 44 -14.38 -11.14 -1.40
N LYS A 45 -13.10 -10.83 -1.59
CA LYS A 45 -12.21 -10.52 -0.46
C LYS A 45 -12.29 -9.03 -0.16
N LEU A 46 -12.59 -8.67 1.09
CA LEU A 46 -12.90 -7.29 1.49
C LEU A 46 -11.73 -6.65 2.22
N TYR A 47 -11.21 -5.55 1.67
CA TYR A 47 -10.00 -4.88 2.14
C TYR A 47 -10.24 -3.47 2.66
N LEU A 48 -9.48 -3.09 3.71
CA LEU A 48 -9.16 -1.70 4.00
C LEU A 48 -7.88 -1.32 3.26
N ASN A 49 -7.89 -0.24 2.46
CA ASN A 49 -6.72 0.23 1.72
C ASN A 49 -6.27 1.60 2.23
N GLU A 50 -4.99 1.76 2.54
CA GLU A 50 -4.45 2.99 3.14
C GLU A 50 -2.98 3.20 2.77
N TYR A 51 -2.56 4.46 2.65
CA TYR A 51 -1.16 4.84 2.43
C TYR A 51 -0.45 5.22 3.73
N ASN A 52 0.89 5.22 3.68
CA ASN A 52 1.79 5.49 4.81
C ASN A 52 1.71 4.45 5.96
N LEU A 53 1.11 3.28 5.72
CA LEU A 53 1.21 2.15 6.67
C LEU A 53 2.64 1.58 6.72
N ASP A 54 3.39 1.77 5.64
CA ASP A 54 4.77 1.30 5.45
C ASP A 54 5.80 2.04 6.32
N TYR A 55 5.37 3.08 7.03
CA TYR A 55 6.16 3.86 7.98
C TYR A 55 5.67 3.64 9.41
N ALA A 56 6.60 3.61 10.35
CA ALA A 56 6.23 3.66 11.77
C ALA A 56 5.62 5.03 12.07
N GLY A 57 4.43 5.04 12.67
CA GLY A 57 3.73 6.28 12.96
C GLY A 57 2.25 6.06 13.30
N PRO A 58 1.52 7.15 13.55
CA PRO A 58 0.18 7.10 14.09
C PRO A 58 -0.84 6.45 13.13
N LYS A 59 -0.67 6.53 11.80
CA LYS A 59 -1.61 5.91 10.84
C LYS A 59 -1.66 4.38 10.96
N ILE A 60 -0.51 3.70 11.01
CA ILE A 60 -0.52 2.24 11.19
C ILE A 60 -1.07 1.85 12.55
N ASP A 61 -0.76 2.62 13.61
CA ASP A 61 -1.23 2.32 14.96
C ASP A 61 -2.77 2.44 15.02
N ALA A 62 -3.32 3.50 14.40
CA ALA A 62 -4.75 3.71 14.28
C ALA A 62 -5.44 2.64 13.42
N LEU A 63 -4.84 2.25 12.30
CA LEU A 63 -5.37 1.19 11.43
C LEU A 63 -5.40 -0.16 12.14
N LEU A 64 -4.33 -0.57 12.81
CA LEU A 64 -4.29 -1.80 13.59
C LEU A 64 -5.34 -1.79 14.71
N ALA A 65 -5.48 -0.66 15.41
CA ALA A 65 -6.50 -0.51 16.45
C ALA A 65 -7.92 -0.58 15.87
N LEU A 66 -8.18 -0.04 14.68
CA LEU A 66 -9.47 -0.17 14.00
C LEU A 66 -9.73 -1.62 13.60
N VAL A 67 -8.75 -2.29 12.97
CA VAL A 67 -8.88 -3.70 12.54
C VAL A 67 -9.21 -4.60 13.73
N ASP A 68 -8.53 -4.45 14.86
CA ASP A 68 -8.84 -5.19 16.10
C ASP A 68 -10.30 -4.97 16.55
N ARG A 69 -10.79 -3.72 16.53
CA ARG A 69 -12.19 -3.42 16.87
C ARG A 69 -13.18 -4.02 15.88
N LEU A 70 -12.89 -3.97 14.58
CA LEU A 70 -13.74 -4.55 13.52
C LEU A 70 -13.83 -6.08 13.66
N GLN A 71 -12.69 -6.76 13.87
CA GLN A 71 -12.64 -8.20 14.11
C GLN A 71 -13.43 -8.58 15.36
N LYS A 72 -13.28 -7.83 16.47
CA LYS A 72 -14.06 -8.05 17.71
C LYS A 72 -15.56 -7.88 17.54
N ARG A 73 -16.01 -7.02 16.63
CA ARG A 73 -17.43 -6.83 16.30
C ARG A 73 -17.95 -7.83 15.26
N GLY A 74 -17.09 -8.67 14.69
CA GLY A 74 -17.48 -9.64 13.66
C GLY A 74 -17.70 -9.02 12.27
N VAL A 75 -17.12 -7.84 12.01
CA VAL A 75 -17.15 -7.21 10.68
C VAL A 75 -16.38 -8.08 9.68
N PRO A 76 -16.91 -8.37 8.48
CA PRO A 76 -16.34 -9.36 7.56
C PRO A 76 -15.17 -8.82 6.74
N ILE A 77 -14.11 -8.36 7.40
CA ILE A 77 -12.85 -7.93 6.78
C ILE A 77 -11.95 -9.14 6.50
N ASP A 78 -11.41 -9.23 5.28
CA ASP A 78 -10.47 -10.29 4.90
C ASP A 78 -9.02 -9.81 4.85
N GLY A 79 -8.80 -8.51 4.61
CA GLY A 79 -7.45 -8.05 4.32
C GLY A 79 -7.17 -6.56 4.51
N ILE A 80 -5.89 -6.23 4.47
CA ILE A 80 -5.33 -4.89 4.54
C ILE A 80 -4.46 -4.65 3.31
N GLY A 81 -4.77 -3.58 2.57
CA GLY A 81 -3.95 -3.06 1.49
C GLY A 81 -3.04 -1.95 2.01
N SER A 82 -1.72 -2.14 1.87
CA SER A 82 -0.76 -1.04 2.00
C SER A 82 -0.47 -0.48 0.61
N GLN A 83 -0.81 0.80 0.38
CA GLN A 83 -0.59 1.41 -0.93
C GLN A 83 0.90 1.42 -1.31
N ALA A 84 1.82 1.59 -0.36
CA ALA A 84 3.26 1.58 -0.60
C ALA A 84 3.74 2.63 -1.64
N HIS A 85 3.21 3.84 -1.56
CA HIS A 85 3.76 5.02 -2.23
C HIS A 85 5.01 5.54 -1.50
N LEU A 86 6.18 5.01 -1.82
CA LEU A 86 7.42 5.25 -1.09
C LEU A 86 8.27 6.36 -1.71
N THR A 87 9.10 6.99 -0.89
CA THR A 87 10.18 7.87 -1.35
C THR A 87 11.51 7.13 -1.27
N LEU A 88 12.36 7.28 -2.29
CA LEU A 88 13.73 6.76 -2.27
C LEU A 88 14.46 7.17 -0.98
N GLY A 89 15.10 6.21 -0.33
CA GLY A 89 15.81 6.37 0.94
C GLY A 89 14.93 6.18 2.17
N LYS A 90 13.65 5.82 1.99
CA LYS A 90 12.70 5.66 3.10
C LYS A 90 12.05 4.27 3.17
N ALA A 91 12.36 3.34 2.26
CA ALA A 91 11.75 2.00 2.27
C ALA A 91 12.18 1.09 3.45
N GLY A 92 13.19 1.48 4.24
CA GLY A 92 13.78 0.62 5.26
C GLY A 92 12.84 0.15 6.38
N SER A 93 11.72 0.86 6.64
CA SER A 93 10.73 0.43 7.62
C SER A 93 9.74 -0.61 7.09
N VAL A 94 9.57 -0.73 5.76
CA VAL A 94 8.52 -1.53 5.13
C VAL A 94 8.49 -2.98 5.66
N PRO A 95 9.63 -3.71 5.77
CA PRO A 95 9.57 -5.10 6.24
C PRO A 95 8.99 -5.25 7.65
N ALA A 96 9.38 -4.37 8.58
CA ALA A 96 8.86 -4.40 9.95
C ALA A 96 7.37 -4.06 9.99
N GLN A 97 6.93 -3.12 9.15
CA GLN A 97 5.54 -2.68 9.11
C GLN A 97 4.62 -3.73 8.49
N LEU A 98 5.06 -4.41 7.42
CA LEU A 98 4.32 -5.54 6.85
C LEU A 98 4.16 -6.69 7.87
N LEU A 99 5.17 -6.98 8.68
CA LEU A 99 5.05 -7.97 9.76
C LEU A 99 3.99 -7.58 10.80
N ARG A 100 3.90 -6.29 11.15
CA ARG A 100 2.85 -5.79 12.06
C ARG A 100 1.46 -5.95 11.47
N LEU A 101 1.28 -5.63 10.17
CA LEU A 101 0.01 -5.83 9.49
C LEU A 101 -0.35 -7.33 9.42
N ALA A 102 0.62 -8.17 9.05
CA ALA A 102 0.44 -9.62 8.94
C ALA A 102 0.03 -10.28 10.27
N ALA A 103 0.49 -9.74 11.40
CA ALA A 103 0.14 -10.24 12.74
C ALA A 103 -1.35 -10.08 13.11
N THR A 104 -2.14 -9.34 12.33
CA THR A 104 -3.61 -9.28 12.48
C THR A 104 -4.31 -10.58 12.08
N GLY A 105 -3.60 -11.48 11.38
CA GLY A 105 -4.16 -12.71 10.81
C GLY A 105 -4.96 -12.51 9.53
N LEU A 106 -5.05 -11.28 9.02
CA LEU A 106 -5.71 -10.96 7.74
C LEU A 106 -4.74 -11.10 6.56
N ASP A 107 -5.28 -11.20 5.33
CA ASP A 107 -4.47 -11.11 4.12
C ASP A 107 -3.86 -9.71 3.98
N ILE A 108 -2.60 -9.61 3.57
CA ILE A 108 -1.91 -8.34 3.28
C ILE A 108 -1.64 -8.26 1.78
N ALA A 109 -1.74 -7.07 1.21
CA ALA A 109 -1.30 -6.80 -0.15
C ALA A 109 -0.59 -5.46 -0.25
N LEU A 110 0.45 -5.39 -1.09
CA LEU A 110 0.96 -4.13 -1.59
C LEU A 110 0.11 -3.72 -2.79
N THR A 111 -0.65 -2.64 -2.69
CA THR A 111 -1.74 -2.36 -3.64
C THR A 111 -1.40 -1.32 -4.70
N GLU A 112 -0.45 -0.41 -4.43
CA GLU A 112 -0.17 0.75 -5.29
C GLU A 112 1.34 1.08 -5.31
N LEU A 113 2.19 0.05 -5.29
CA LEU A 113 3.63 0.19 -5.07
C LEU A 113 4.29 1.08 -6.12
N ASP A 114 4.91 2.17 -5.66
CA ASP A 114 5.83 2.99 -6.42
C ASP A 114 6.93 3.58 -5.50
N ILE A 115 8.12 3.83 -6.05
CA ILE A 115 9.25 4.39 -5.27
C ILE A 115 9.77 5.64 -5.97
N ARG A 116 9.24 6.81 -5.63
CA ARG A 116 9.60 8.07 -6.30
C ARG A 116 11.01 8.55 -5.93
N ILE A 117 11.75 9.03 -6.93
CA ILE A 117 13.12 9.54 -6.77
C ILE A 117 13.09 11.07 -6.66
N PRO A 118 13.70 11.70 -5.63
CA PRO A 118 13.87 13.15 -5.59
C PRO A 118 14.73 13.63 -6.76
N ARG A 119 14.30 14.68 -7.46
CA ARG A 119 15.06 15.27 -8.57
C ARG A 119 16.41 15.86 -8.08
N PRO A 120 17.46 15.88 -8.92
CA PRO A 120 17.56 15.19 -10.20
C PRO A 120 17.76 13.67 -10.01
N VAL A 121 17.24 12.86 -10.93
CA VAL A 121 17.61 11.44 -11.02
C VAL A 121 19.06 11.28 -11.46
N THR A 122 19.74 10.34 -10.81
CA THR A 122 21.11 9.93 -11.13
C THR A 122 21.19 8.41 -11.18
N ASP A 123 22.22 7.87 -11.83
CA ASP A 123 22.44 6.41 -11.88
C ASP A 123 22.55 5.79 -10.49
N ALA A 124 23.22 6.48 -9.55
CA ALA A 124 23.31 6.05 -8.16
C ALA A 124 21.92 5.93 -7.49
N LYS A 125 21.01 6.89 -7.75
CA LYS A 125 19.63 6.84 -7.24
C LYS A 125 18.81 5.73 -7.89
N LEU A 126 19.07 5.41 -9.17
CA LEU A 126 18.41 4.29 -9.86
C LEU A 126 18.87 2.93 -9.30
N VAL A 127 20.16 2.79 -8.98
CA VAL A 127 20.69 1.60 -8.29
C VAL A 127 20.10 1.47 -6.88
N GLN A 128 20.02 2.57 -6.14
CA GLN A 128 19.36 2.58 -4.83
C GLN A 128 17.88 2.20 -4.95
N GLN A 129 17.17 2.72 -5.95
CA GLN A 129 15.76 2.40 -6.20
C GLN A 129 15.58 0.90 -6.48
N GLN A 130 16.49 0.29 -7.25
CA GLN A 130 16.47 -1.15 -7.47
C GLN A 130 16.53 -1.91 -6.14
N ALA A 131 17.50 -1.58 -5.28
CA ALA A 131 17.65 -2.24 -3.99
C ALA A 131 16.42 -2.07 -3.07
N GLU A 132 15.79 -0.90 -3.09
CA GLU A 132 14.56 -0.65 -2.31
C GLU A 132 13.35 -1.41 -2.86
N TYR A 133 13.21 -1.51 -4.18
CA TYR A 133 12.18 -2.36 -4.80
C TYR A 133 12.38 -3.83 -4.42
N GLU A 134 13.60 -4.35 -4.52
CA GLU A 134 13.93 -5.73 -4.13
C GLU A 134 13.60 -5.98 -2.66
N MET A 135 13.97 -5.06 -1.76
CA MET A 135 13.68 -5.15 -0.33
C MET A 135 12.17 -5.23 -0.04
N VAL A 136 11.40 -4.33 -0.64
CA VAL A 136 9.94 -4.23 -0.43
C VAL A 136 9.23 -5.46 -0.98
N VAL A 137 9.58 -5.89 -2.20
CA VAL A 137 8.99 -7.07 -2.82
C VAL A 137 9.36 -8.33 -2.04
N LYS A 138 10.64 -8.48 -1.67
CA LYS A 138 11.10 -9.62 -0.86
C LYS A 138 10.36 -9.70 0.48
N ALA A 139 10.16 -8.56 1.14
CA ALA A 139 9.45 -8.52 2.42
C ALA A 139 8.01 -9.06 2.31
N CYS A 140 7.29 -8.74 1.23
CA CYS A 140 5.99 -9.33 0.99
C CYS A 140 6.11 -10.83 0.66
N VAL A 141 7.01 -11.24 -0.24
CA VAL A 141 7.21 -12.65 -0.60
C VAL A 141 7.53 -13.55 0.61
N ASP A 142 8.29 -13.03 1.58
CA ASP A 142 8.68 -13.78 2.78
C ASP A 142 7.54 -13.90 3.82
N ILE A 143 6.45 -13.14 3.68
CA ILE A 143 5.30 -13.14 4.59
C ILE A 143 4.18 -14.04 4.02
N PRO A 144 3.82 -15.16 4.68
CA PRO A 144 2.89 -16.14 4.09
C PRO A 144 1.51 -15.63 3.72
N ASN A 145 0.99 -14.64 4.45
CA ASN A 145 -0.29 -14.00 4.20
C ASN A 145 -0.16 -12.68 3.41
N CYS A 146 1.01 -12.36 2.85
CA CYS A 146 1.11 -11.29 1.85
C CYS A 146 0.81 -11.87 0.47
N ILE A 147 -0.40 -11.64 -0.02
CA ILE A 147 -0.97 -12.39 -1.14
C ILE A 147 -0.74 -11.77 -2.51
N GLY A 148 -0.17 -10.56 -2.58
CA GLY A 148 -0.02 -9.87 -3.85
C GLY A 148 0.67 -8.51 -3.78
N ILE A 149 1.20 -8.12 -4.94
CA ILE A 149 1.89 -6.86 -5.17
C ILE A 149 1.35 -6.27 -6.47
N THR A 150 0.87 -5.04 -6.41
CA THR A 150 0.40 -4.26 -7.57
C THR A 150 1.19 -2.97 -7.63
N LEU A 151 1.69 -2.62 -8.82
CA LEU A 151 2.37 -1.34 -9.08
C LEU A 151 1.34 -0.28 -9.46
N TRP A 152 1.57 0.98 -9.07
CA TRP A 152 0.67 2.08 -9.47
C TRP A 152 1.01 2.68 -10.83
N GLY A 153 0.82 1.85 -11.85
CA GLY A 153 1.08 2.16 -13.25
C GLY A 153 2.15 1.26 -13.86
N VAL A 154 2.44 1.51 -15.12
CA VAL A 154 3.38 0.71 -15.91
C VAL A 154 4.70 1.45 -16.13
N SER A 155 4.63 2.67 -16.67
CA SER A 155 5.81 3.45 -17.08
C SER A 155 5.82 4.81 -16.41
N ASP A 156 7.04 5.30 -16.15
CA ASP A 156 7.30 6.65 -15.67
C ASP A 156 6.63 7.73 -16.54
N ARG A 157 6.30 7.44 -17.81
CA ARG A 157 5.63 8.38 -18.73
C ARG A 157 4.29 8.89 -18.20
N ASN A 158 3.51 8.01 -17.59
CA ASN A 158 2.12 8.26 -17.20
C ASN A 158 1.89 8.17 -15.69
N SER A 159 2.96 8.15 -14.90
CA SER A 159 2.84 8.10 -13.45
C SER A 159 2.18 9.37 -12.89
N TRP A 160 1.25 9.18 -11.96
CA TRP A 160 0.61 10.24 -11.19
C TRP A 160 1.62 11.14 -10.46
N VAL A 161 2.78 10.60 -10.06
CA VAL A 161 3.85 11.33 -9.37
C VAL A 161 4.29 12.54 -10.17
N ASN A 162 4.41 12.43 -11.49
CA ASN A 162 4.87 13.54 -12.33
C ASN A 162 3.87 14.70 -12.34
N ALA A 163 2.57 14.40 -12.23
CA ALA A 163 1.51 15.40 -12.25
C ALA A 163 1.29 16.02 -10.87
N THR A 164 1.45 15.24 -9.81
CA THR A 164 1.08 15.63 -8.43
C THR A 164 2.27 16.14 -7.61
N LEU A 165 3.47 15.65 -7.89
CA LEU A 165 4.66 15.88 -7.06
C LEU A 165 5.88 16.28 -7.92
N PRO A 166 5.98 17.55 -8.35
CA PRO A 166 6.99 17.98 -9.34
C PRO A 166 8.44 17.84 -8.87
N GLN A 167 8.68 17.73 -7.56
CA GLN A 167 10.00 17.53 -6.96
C GLN A 167 10.51 16.09 -7.05
N PHE A 168 9.66 15.15 -7.49
CA PHE A 168 10.04 13.74 -7.68
C PHE A 168 9.84 13.32 -9.15
N GLU A 169 10.43 12.17 -9.50
CA GLU A 169 10.27 11.53 -10.80
C GLU A 169 10.66 10.04 -10.75
N SER A 170 10.59 9.38 -11.91
CA SER A 170 11.03 8.01 -12.15
C SER A 170 10.56 6.96 -11.15
N PRO A 171 9.27 6.90 -10.77
CA PRO A 171 8.83 6.05 -9.66
C PRO A 171 8.61 4.57 -9.97
N LEU A 172 8.55 4.16 -11.25
CA LEU A 172 8.10 2.82 -11.69
C LEU A 172 9.23 1.96 -12.27
N LEU A 173 8.90 0.77 -12.78
CA LEU A 173 9.88 -0.20 -13.29
C LEU A 173 10.29 0.04 -14.76
N TRP A 174 9.52 0.82 -15.52
CA TRP A 174 9.84 1.22 -16.90
C TRP A 174 10.00 2.73 -17.00
N ASP A 175 10.98 3.18 -17.78
CA ASP A 175 11.21 4.60 -18.04
C ASP A 175 10.12 5.19 -18.96
N LYS A 176 10.24 6.50 -19.24
CA LYS A 176 9.29 7.25 -20.09
C LYS A 176 9.16 6.75 -21.54
N ASP A 177 10.14 5.96 -22.00
CA ASP A 177 10.21 5.37 -23.33
C ASP A 177 9.87 3.87 -23.29
N TYR A 178 9.29 3.39 -22.19
CA TYR A 178 8.94 1.99 -21.92
C TYR A 178 10.14 1.03 -21.95
N LYS A 179 11.35 1.51 -21.65
CA LYS A 179 12.51 0.63 -21.45
C LYS A 179 12.58 0.19 -19.99
N ARG A 180 12.92 -1.09 -19.79
CA ARG A 180 13.10 -1.69 -18.45
C ARG A 180 14.23 -0.97 -17.71
N LYS A 181 13.94 -0.49 -16.49
CA LYS A 181 14.92 0.13 -15.59
C LYS A 181 15.68 -0.92 -14.78
N ALA A 182 16.68 -0.47 -14.03
CA ALA A 182 17.42 -1.28 -13.07
C ALA A 182 16.48 -2.01 -12.08
N ALA A 183 15.46 -1.29 -11.57
CA ALA A 183 14.45 -1.86 -10.68
C ALA A 183 13.69 -3.06 -11.28
N TYR A 184 13.31 -3.01 -12.57
CA TYR A 184 12.68 -4.16 -13.23
C TYR A 184 13.59 -5.39 -13.19
N ARG A 185 14.87 -5.22 -13.56
CA ARG A 185 15.83 -6.32 -13.65
C ARG A 185 16.11 -6.93 -12.28
N GLY A 186 16.17 -6.10 -11.24
CA GLY A 186 16.30 -6.56 -9.86
C GLY A 186 15.17 -7.49 -9.45
N LEU A 187 13.92 -7.11 -9.75
CA LEU A 187 12.76 -7.94 -9.46
C LEU A 187 12.69 -9.21 -10.33
N GLU A 188 13.10 -9.13 -11.60
CA GLU A 188 13.20 -10.29 -12.50
C GLU A 188 14.15 -11.36 -11.94
N VAL A 189 15.27 -10.95 -11.32
CA VAL A 189 16.21 -11.88 -10.67
C VAL A 189 15.69 -12.37 -9.31
N LEU A 190 15.09 -11.49 -8.50
CA LEU A 190 14.58 -11.84 -7.18
C LEU A 190 13.45 -12.88 -7.22
N LEU A 191 12.62 -12.83 -8.26
CA LEU A 191 11.42 -13.67 -8.41
C LEU A 191 11.61 -14.88 -9.34
N ALA A 192 12.82 -15.10 -9.84
CA ALA A 192 13.18 -16.26 -10.67
C ALA A 192 13.39 -17.51 -9.81
#